data_AF-A0A850LUT9-F1
#
_entry.id   AF-A0A850LUT9-F1
#
_cell.length_a   1.000
_cell.length_b   1.000
_cell.length_c   1.000
_cell.angle_alpha   90.00
_cell.angle_beta   90.00
_cell.angle_gamma   90.00
#
_symmetry.space_group_name_H-M   'P 1'
#
loop_
_entity.id
_entity.type
_entity.pdbx_description
1 polymer ?
#
loop_
_entity_poly.entity_id
_entity_poly.type
_entity_poly.pdbx_seq_one_letter_code
_entity_poly.pdbx_strand_id
1 'polypeptide(L)'
;MYANYTAADWSNATAISDIYGWNDGGSVYPNVAVDGNDNVHVVWEDWTVGEWGGGATDTEIMYANYTTAGWLNATVISDDSTRWNNDTSGVPSVAVDGSGNVYVVWCDDTNGIWGTDLEIMYATNTTTGWSNATVISDVYGWNNDDSNSPSIAADNNSVVHVVWDDKTDGEWGNDWEILYSVSGIPTSNHPLDIITTAFSSETINWILCDSSGEGQYRVWVTDSNNNNYVWVNWTPWTNNTNLKVPINRSAEGIFSYTIEYNDSYHQFGISDTVFVSVTSNIRPPFFPPIGPNPSAMLVSPFNLIIFVGIVAAFTIMVITLVKQQKTIKGLREKIGKTPVSKT
;
A
#
# COMPACT_ATOMS: atom_id res chain seq x y z
N MET A 1 -10.42 -29.30 7.50
CA MET A 1 -10.04 -30.73 7.65
C MET A 1 -8.62 -30.94 7.10
N TYR A 2 -7.84 -31.86 7.66
CA TYR A 2 -6.50 -32.21 7.17
C TYR A 2 -6.37 -33.69 6.84
N ALA A 3 -5.65 -33.99 5.76
CA ALA A 3 -5.22 -35.33 5.40
C ALA A 3 -3.79 -35.25 4.83
N ASN A 4 -2.96 -36.26 5.08
CA ASN A 4 -1.63 -36.36 4.47
C ASN A 4 -1.56 -37.52 3.48
N TYR A 5 -0.75 -37.36 2.44
CA TYR A 5 -0.48 -38.41 1.48
C TYR A 5 0.70 -39.26 1.96
N THR A 6 0.49 -40.56 2.05
CA THR A 6 1.55 -41.54 2.32
C THR A 6 1.95 -42.25 1.02
N ALA A 7 3.03 -43.03 1.04
CA ALA A 7 3.48 -43.80 -0.12
C ALA A 7 2.43 -44.80 -0.69
N ALA A 8 1.30 -45.01 0.00
CA ALA A 8 0.23 -45.91 -0.43
C ALA A 8 -1.14 -45.22 -0.62
N ASP A 9 -1.51 -44.26 0.25
CA ASP A 9 -2.82 -43.58 0.18
C ASP A 9 -2.87 -42.31 1.04
N TRP A 10 -3.97 -41.56 0.93
CA TRP A 10 -4.34 -40.48 1.85
C TRP A 10 -4.74 -41.02 3.22
N SER A 11 -4.37 -40.30 4.30
CA SER A 11 -4.95 -40.54 5.61
C SER A 11 -6.44 -40.20 5.64
N ASN A 12 -7.13 -40.67 6.68
CA ASN A 12 -8.44 -40.13 7.00
C ASN A 12 -8.36 -38.63 7.28
N ALA A 13 -9.45 -37.93 6.95
CA ALA A 13 -9.59 -36.51 7.25
C ALA A 13 -9.77 -36.29 8.76
N THR A 14 -9.00 -35.36 9.33
CA THR A 14 -9.11 -34.90 10.72
C THR A 14 -9.72 -33.50 10.74
N ALA A 15 -10.74 -33.27 11.57
CA ALA A 15 -11.31 -31.94 11.80
C ALA A 15 -10.45 -31.18 12.81
N ILE A 16 -9.61 -30.24 12.33
CA ILE A 16 -8.66 -29.49 13.20
C ILE A 16 -9.34 -28.38 14.00
N SER A 17 -10.31 -27.70 13.38
CA SER A 17 -10.95 -26.53 13.96
C SER A 17 -11.86 -26.87 15.14
N ASP A 18 -12.23 -28.13 15.32
CA ASP A 18 -13.12 -28.60 16.40
C ASP A 18 -12.57 -29.83 17.15
N ILE A 19 -11.25 -29.96 17.29
CA ILE A 19 -10.64 -31.11 17.99
C ILE A 19 -11.10 -31.19 19.47
N TYR A 20 -11.45 -30.05 20.08
CA TYR A 20 -11.74 -29.96 21.52
C TYR A 20 -13.15 -29.44 21.85
N GLY A 21 -14.06 -29.33 20.87
CA GLY A 21 -15.46 -28.97 21.13
C GLY A 21 -15.68 -27.51 21.55
N TRP A 22 -14.72 -26.63 21.26
CA TRP A 22 -14.83 -25.18 21.52
C TRP A 22 -15.48 -24.43 20.36
N ASN A 23 -15.48 -25.02 19.16
CA ASN A 23 -15.89 -24.39 17.92
C ASN A 23 -17.35 -24.73 17.62
N ASP A 24 -18.21 -23.72 17.68
CA ASP A 24 -19.62 -23.82 17.30
C ASP A 24 -19.96 -22.97 16.06
N GLY A 25 -18.97 -22.30 15.49
CA GLY A 25 -19.04 -21.49 14.29
C GLY A 25 -18.62 -22.21 13.00
N GLY A 26 -18.59 -21.47 11.90
CA GLY A 26 -18.04 -21.95 10.63
C GLY A 26 -16.53 -21.75 10.56
N SER A 27 -15.78 -22.74 10.10
CA SER A 27 -14.36 -22.61 9.77
C SER A 27 -14.14 -22.72 8.26
N VAL A 28 -13.58 -21.69 7.65
CA VAL A 28 -13.45 -21.55 6.19
C VAL A 28 -12.07 -21.03 5.79
N TYR A 29 -11.81 -21.02 4.48
CA TYR A 29 -10.56 -20.54 3.86
C TYR A 29 -9.26 -21.05 4.53
N PRO A 30 -9.06 -22.38 4.68
CA PRO A 30 -7.86 -22.89 5.29
C PRO A 30 -6.64 -22.69 4.38
N ASN A 31 -5.50 -22.36 4.98
CA ASN A 31 -4.20 -22.32 4.32
C ASN A 31 -3.18 -23.14 5.13
N VAL A 32 -2.16 -23.69 4.46
CA VAL A 32 -1.22 -24.63 5.07
C VAL A 32 0.20 -24.43 4.57
N ALA A 33 1.16 -24.48 5.49
CA ALA A 33 2.60 -24.49 5.22
C ALA A 33 3.28 -25.61 6.01
N VAL A 34 4.46 -26.06 5.55
CA VAL A 34 5.25 -27.11 6.20
C VAL A 34 6.68 -26.63 6.38
N ASP A 35 7.20 -26.73 7.60
CA ASP A 35 8.56 -26.28 7.93
C ASP A 35 9.63 -27.33 7.61
N GLY A 36 10.90 -26.96 7.75
CA GLY A 36 12.03 -27.87 7.52
C GLY A 36 12.16 -29.03 8.51
N ASN A 37 11.35 -29.06 9.58
CA ASN A 37 11.28 -30.13 10.58
C ASN A 37 10.03 -31.01 10.40
N ASP A 38 9.33 -30.90 9.26
CA ASP A 38 8.07 -31.58 8.95
C ASP A 38 6.91 -31.19 9.88
N ASN A 39 6.98 -30.05 10.57
CA ASN A 39 5.82 -29.51 11.27
C ASN A 39 4.85 -28.88 10.27
N VAL A 40 3.55 -29.11 10.46
CA VAL A 40 2.50 -28.54 9.60
C VAL A 40 1.90 -27.34 10.32
N HIS A 41 1.77 -26.22 9.63
CA HIS A 41 1.19 -24.98 10.12
C HIS A 41 -0.10 -24.72 9.35
N VAL A 42 -1.22 -24.57 10.05
CA VAL A 42 -2.52 -24.36 9.43
C VAL A 42 -3.14 -23.10 10.00
N VAL A 43 -3.66 -22.25 9.12
CA VAL A 43 -4.48 -21.11 9.46
C VAL A 43 -5.86 -21.22 8.81
N TRP A 44 -6.87 -20.65 9.44
CA TRP A 44 -8.23 -20.60 8.89
C TRP A 44 -8.98 -19.41 9.47
N GLU A 45 -10.03 -19.00 8.76
CA GLU A 45 -11.02 -18.04 9.24
C GLU A 45 -12.09 -18.80 10.04
N ASP A 46 -12.47 -18.28 11.20
CA ASP A 46 -13.42 -18.91 12.12
C ASP A 46 -14.47 -17.92 12.62
N TRP A 47 -15.73 -18.34 12.64
CA TRP A 47 -16.88 -17.52 13.04
C TRP A 47 -17.43 -17.88 14.43
N THR A 48 -16.64 -18.61 15.23
CA THR A 48 -17.02 -18.97 16.61
C THR A 48 -17.01 -17.73 17.49
N VAL A 49 -18.11 -17.49 18.21
CA VAL A 49 -18.18 -16.39 19.18
C VAL A 49 -17.35 -16.77 20.41
N GLY A 50 -16.20 -16.12 20.58
CA GLY A 50 -15.29 -16.40 21.70
C GLY A 50 -15.14 -15.25 22.70
N GLU A 51 -14.17 -15.40 23.61
CA GLU A 51 -13.79 -14.34 24.56
C GLU A 51 -12.91 -13.26 23.91
N TRP A 52 -12.80 -13.23 22.59
CA TRP A 52 -11.84 -12.42 21.84
C TRP A 52 -12.43 -11.04 21.49
N GLY A 53 -13.66 -10.91 21.02
CA GLY A 53 -14.21 -9.56 20.81
C GLY A 53 -15.59 -9.56 20.15
N GLY A 54 -15.95 -8.40 19.58
CA GLY A 54 -16.82 -8.17 18.40
C GLY A 54 -18.24 -8.78 18.29
N GLY A 55 -18.62 -9.79 19.08
CA GLY A 55 -19.95 -10.42 19.00
C GLY A 55 -20.12 -11.32 17.79
N ALA A 56 -21.33 -11.38 17.23
CA ALA A 56 -21.69 -12.38 16.21
C ALA A 56 -21.16 -12.09 14.80
N THR A 57 -20.52 -10.95 14.59
CA THR A 57 -19.91 -10.53 13.31
C THR A 57 -18.38 -10.59 13.36
N ASP A 58 -17.82 -10.89 14.53
CA ASP A 58 -16.38 -11.03 14.73
C ASP A 58 -15.92 -12.35 14.12
N THR A 59 -15.10 -12.27 13.08
CA THR A 59 -14.47 -13.45 12.48
C THR A 59 -12.99 -13.39 12.74
N GLU A 60 -12.41 -14.51 13.17
CA GLU A 60 -11.04 -14.54 13.65
C GLU A 60 -10.17 -15.42 12.77
N ILE A 61 -8.90 -15.07 12.65
CA ILE A 61 -7.88 -15.95 12.12
C ILE A 61 -7.35 -16.83 13.25
N MET A 62 -7.55 -18.12 13.05
CA MET A 62 -7.06 -19.16 13.93
C MET A 62 -5.78 -19.77 13.36
N TYR A 63 -4.90 -20.21 14.25
CA TYR A 63 -3.70 -20.96 13.92
C TYR A 63 -3.60 -22.24 14.74
N ALA A 64 -3.19 -23.34 14.11
CA ALA A 64 -2.76 -24.55 14.79
C ALA A 64 -1.57 -25.17 14.07
N ASN A 65 -0.73 -25.88 14.82
CA ASN A 65 0.35 -26.67 14.24
C ASN A 65 0.31 -28.13 14.63
N TYR A 66 0.82 -28.95 13.73
CA TYR A 66 1.07 -30.37 13.92
C TYR A 66 2.57 -30.58 14.13
N THR A 67 2.92 -31.26 15.21
CA THR A 67 4.29 -31.67 15.51
C THR A 67 4.37 -33.19 15.61
N THR A 68 5.54 -33.73 15.94
CA THR A 68 5.69 -35.16 16.27
C THR A 68 4.78 -35.63 17.42
N ALA A 69 4.28 -34.71 18.25
CA ALA A 69 3.33 -35.00 19.34
C ALA A 69 1.85 -34.97 18.90
N GLY A 70 1.56 -34.56 17.65
CA GLY A 70 0.21 -34.35 17.14
C GLY A 70 -0.16 -32.88 16.99
N TRP A 71 -1.46 -32.62 16.79
CA TRP A 71 -2.02 -31.27 16.73
C TRP A 71 -1.98 -30.60 18.10
N LEU A 72 -1.44 -29.38 18.15
CA LEU A 72 -1.56 -28.50 19.30
C LEU A 72 -2.93 -27.78 19.29
N ASN A 73 -3.25 -27.11 20.38
CA ASN A 73 -4.47 -26.30 20.48
C ASN A 73 -4.42 -25.13 19.50
N ALA A 74 -5.60 -24.79 18.96
CA ALA A 74 -5.76 -23.60 18.14
C ALA A 74 -5.54 -22.32 18.98
N THR A 75 -4.97 -21.30 18.36
CA THR A 75 -4.78 -19.96 18.93
C THR A 75 -5.32 -18.91 17.97
N VAL A 76 -6.04 -17.92 18.48
CA VAL A 76 -6.39 -16.70 17.71
C VAL A 76 -5.12 -15.89 17.49
N ILE A 77 -4.95 -15.37 16.26
CA ILE A 77 -3.80 -14.52 15.88
C ILE A 77 -4.21 -13.14 15.36
N SER A 78 -5.47 -12.98 14.98
CA SER A 78 -6.08 -11.70 14.59
C SER A 78 -6.46 -10.82 15.78
N ASP A 79 -6.27 -11.29 17.01
CA ASP A 79 -6.57 -10.51 18.20
C ASP A 79 -5.55 -10.74 19.32
N ASP A 80 -5.52 -9.81 20.27
CA ASP A 80 -4.67 -9.86 21.45
C ASP A 80 -5.45 -9.48 22.73
N SER A 81 -4.74 -9.30 23.85
CA SER A 81 -5.37 -8.96 25.13
C SER A 81 -6.17 -7.64 25.12
N THR A 82 -5.98 -6.78 24.11
CA THR A 82 -6.67 -5.51 23.95
C THR A 82 -7.99 -5.63 23.21
N ARG A 83 -8.25 -6.77 22.55
CA ARG A 83 -9.48 -7.00 21.78
C ARG A 83 -9.66 -5.95 20.70
N TRP A 84 -8.58 -5.74 19.94
CA TRP A 84 -8.51 -4.64 18.98
C TRP A 84 -9.35 -4.96 17.76
N ASN A 85 -9.29 -6.22 17.29
CA ASN A 85 -10.18 -6.72 16.25
C ASN A 85 -11.59 -6.81 16.83
N ASN A 86 -12.54 -6.18 16.16
CA ASN A 86 -13.95 -6.23 16.55
C ASN A 86 -14.87 -6.37 15.35
N ASP A 87 -14.31 -6.79 14.22
CA ASP A 87 -14.99 -6.95 12.96
C ASP A 87 -14.44 -8.20 12.23
N THR A 88 -14.54 -8.25 10.91
CA THR A 88 -14.25 -9.41 10.08
C THR A 88 -12.77 -9.51 9.68
N SER A 89 -12.06 -10.44 10.30
CA SER A 89 -10.76 -10.95 9.84
C SER A 89 -10.94 -12.17 8.94
N GLY A 90 -10.37 -12.19 7.73
CA GLY A 90 -10.61 -13.24 6.73
C GLY A 90 -9.50 -13.52 5.72
N VAL A 91 -9.73 -14.56 4.90
CA VAL A 91 -8.87 -14.96 3.78
C VAL A 91 -7.37 -15.10 4.15
N PRO A 92 -7.02 -15.91 5.17
CA PRO A 92 -5.65 -15.98 5.65
C PRO A 92 -4.73 -16.76 4.71
N SER A 93 -3.46 -16.39 4.67
CA SER A 93 -2.37 -17.13 4.01
C SER A 93 -1.17 -17.27 4.93
N VAL A 94 -0.53 -18.44 4.94
CA VAL A 94 0.62 -18.74 5.81
C VAL A 94 1.85 -19.14 5.00
N ALA A 95 3.02 -18.67 5.42
CA ALA A 95 4.32 -19.13 4.95
C ALA A 95 5.24 -19.44 6.15
N VAL A 96 6.29 -20.22 5.88
CA VAL A 96 7.32 -20.56 6.88
C VAL A 96 8.69 -20.49 6.22
N ASP A 97 9.69 -19.92 6.92
CA ASP A 97 11.07 -19.88 6.41
C ASP A 97 11.88 -21.13 6.78
N GLY A 98 13.12 -21.18 6.29
CA GLY A 98 14.06 -22.26 6.61
C GLY A 98 14.48 -22.35 8.08
N SER A 99 14.18 -21.34 8.91
CA SER A 99 14.42 -21.32 10.35
C SER A 99 13.21 -21.78 11.16
N GLY A 100 12.07 -22.03 10.51
CA GLY A 100 10.80 -22.39 11.16
C GLY A 100 10.03 -21.19 11.70
N ASN A 101 10.37 -19.95 11.29
CA ASN A 101 9.56 -18.78 11.61
C ASN A 101 8.31 -18.80 10.73
N VAL A 102 7.15 -18.58 11.36
CA VAL A 102 5.85 -18.59 10.68
C VAL A 102 5.43 -17.15 10.39
N TYR A 103 4.83 -16.94 9.23
CA TYR A 103 4.34 -15.65 8.78
C TYR A 103 2.91 -15.82 8.29
N VAL A 104 2.01 -14.97 8.78
CA VAL A 104 0.61 -15.01 8.40
C VAL A 104 0.16 -13.63 7.96
N VAL A 105 -0.59 -13.62 6.86
CA VAL A 105 -1.30 -12.44 6.36
C VAL A 105 -2.77 -12.75 6.23
N TRP A 106 -3.62 -11.74 6.39
CA TRP A 106 -5.07 -11.83 6.26
C TRP A 106 -5.65 -10.45 5.90
N CYS A 107 -6.89 -10.40 5.43
CA CYS A 107 -7.61 -9.13 5.29
C CYS A 107 -8.47 -8.86 6.52
N ASP A 108 -8.62 -7.60 6.92
CA ASP A 108 -9.37 -7.20 8.12
C ASP A 108 -10.11 -5.88 7.87
N ASP A 109 -11.38 -5.77 8.27
CA ASP A 109 -12.21 -4.55 8.14
C ASP A 109 -12.36 -3.76 9.44
N THR A 110 -11.59 -4.09 10.48
CA THR A 110 -11.58 -3.34 11.72
C THR A 110 -11.07 -1.92 11.49
N ASN A 111 -11.88 -0.95 11.91
CA ASN A 111 -11.50 0.46 11.84
C ASN A 111 -10.29 0.76 12.73
N GLY A 112 -9.29 1.43 12.16
CA GLY A 112 -8.04 1.76 12.86
C GLY A 112 -7.49 3.12 12.50
N ILE A 113 -6.18 3.28 12.67
CA ILE A 113 -5.46 4.48 12.20
C ILE A 113 -5.30 4.51 10.67
N TRP A 114 -5.48 3.36 10.03
CA TRP A 114 -5.43 3.12 8.59
C TRP A 114 -6.72 3.59 7.90
N GLY A 115 -7.89 3.31 8.46
CA GLY A 115 -9.11 3.76 7.82
C GLY A 115 -10.35 2.99 8.25
N THR A 116 -11.28 2.86 7.31
CA THR A 116 -12.56 2.15 7.47
C THR A 116 -12.80 1.10 6.37
N ASP A 117 -11.78 0.90 5.56
CA ASP A 117 -11.65 0.01 4.42
C ASP A 117 -10.91 -1.26 4.83
N LEU A 118 -11.00 -2.31 3.98
CA LEU A 118 -10.31 -3.57 4.22
C LEU A 118 -8.80 -3.39 4.10
N GLU A 119 -8.05 -3.89 5.08
CA GLU A 119 -6.58 -3.82 5.09
C GLU A 119 -5.94 -5.21 5.12
N ILE A 120 -4.73 -5.32 4.60
CA ILE A 120 -3.87 -6.48 4.79
C ILE A 120 -3.10 -6.34 6.09
N MET A 121 -3.35 -7.29 6.97
CA MET A 121 -2.67 -7.45 8.25
C MET A 121 -1.60 -8.52 8.17
N TYR A 122 -0.60 -8.40 9.03
CA TYR A 122 0.54 -9.30 9.11
C TYR A 122 0.92 -9.61 10.56
N ALA A 123 1.21 -10.87 10.85
CA ALA A 123 1.83 -11.30 12.11
C ALA A 123 2.86 -12.41 11.86
N THR A 124 3.86 -12.46 12.74
CA THR A 124 4.90 -13.50 12.69
C THR A 124 5.00 -14.24 14.01
N ASN A 125 5.26 -15.54 13.94
CA ASN A 125 5.59 -16.37 15.09
C ASN A 125 7.06 -16.80 15.00
N THR A 126 7.85 -16.40 15.98
CA THR A 126 9.26 -16.77 16.07
C THR A 126 9.51 -17.47 17.41
N THR A 127 10.77 -17.69 17.78
CA THR A 127 11.13 -18.22 19.11
C THR A 127 10.62 -17.41 20.30
N THR A 128 10.23 -16.14 20.08
CA THR A 128 9.63 -15.27 21.11
C THR A 128 8.10 -15.33 21.16
N GLY A 129 7.47 -16.13 20.31
CA GLY A 129 6.01 -16.17 20.13
C GLY A 129 5.53 -15.27 19.01
N TRP A 130 4.20 -15.09 18.96
CA TRP A 130 3.53 -14.21 18.00
C TRP A 130 3.87 -12.73 18.25
N SER A 131 4.11 -12.00 17.17
CA SER A 131 4.09 -10.54 17.17
C SER A 131 2.66 -10.01 17.29
N ASN A 132 2.51 -8.73 17.60
CA ASN A 132 1.25 -8.04 17.35
C ASN A 132 0.97 -8.01 15.83
N ALA A 133 -0.31 -7.91 15.47
CA ALA A 133 -0.72 -7.65 14.10
C ALA A 133 -0.27 -6.25 13.66
N THR A 134 0.16 -6.13 12.41
CA THR A 134 0.53 -4.85 11.79
C THR A 134 -0.08 -4.74 10.40
N VAL A 135 -0.65 -3.58 10.07
CA VAL A 135 -1.10 -3.25 8.72
C VAL A 135 0.10 -3.10 7.78
N ILE A 136 0.00 -3.67 6.57
CA ILE A 136 1.05 -3.60 5.54
C ILE A 136 0.59 -3.01 4.21
N SER A 137 -0.73 -2.85 4.00
CA SER A 137 -1.34 -2.26 2.81
C SER A 137 -1.44 -0.74 2.91
N ASP A 138 -1.78 -0.18 4.07
CA ASP A 138 -1.82 1.27 4.28
C ASP A 138 -0.66 1.80 5.14
N VAL A 139 0.56 1.56 4.67
CA VAL A 139 1.71 2.25 5.26
C VAL A 139 1.69 3.69 4.72
N TYR A 140 1.35 4.65 5.59
CA TYR A 140 1.34 6.12 5.36
C TYR A 140 0.01 6.79 4.95
N GLY A 141 -1.14 6.11 5.01
CA GLY A 141 -2.43 6.75 4.72
C GLY A 141 -2.59 7.08 3.24
N TRP A 142 -1.93 6.32 2.37
CA TRP A 142 -2.05 6.45 0.92
C TRP A 142 -3.16 5.54 0.40
N ASN A 143 -3.31 4.35 0.98
CA ASN A 143 -4.41 3.46 0.69
C ASN A 143 -5.71 4.08 1.22
N ASN A 144 -6.78 4.04 0.46
CA ASN A 144 -8.08 4.59 0.86
C ASN A 144 -9.28 3.83 0.30
N ASP A 145 -9.05 2.61 -0.17
CA ASP A 145 -10.05 1.67 -0.65
C ASP A 145 -9.56 0.24 -0.38
N ASP A 146 -10.45 -0.74 -0.57
CA ASP A 146 -10.25 -2.09 -0.04
C ASP A 146 -8.99 -2.81 -0.58
N SER A 147 -8.25 -3.43 0.34
CA SER A 147 -7.21 -4.43 0.10
C SER A 147 -7.67 -5.83 0.50
N ASN A 148 -7.53 -6.81 -0.39
CA ASN A 148 -8.09 -8.16 -0.18
C ASN A 148 -7.20 -9.29 -0.76
N SER A 149 -7.62 -10.52 -0.49
CA SER A 149 -7.06 -11.79 -0.97
C SER A 149 -5.52 -11.89 -0.92
N PRO A 150 -4.89 -11.66 0.24
CA PRO A 150 -3.45 -11.65 0.33
C PRO A 150 -2.85 -13.05 0.07
N SER A 151 -1.66 -13.07 -0.51
CA SER A 151 -0.83 -14.26 -0.66
C SER A 151 0.59 -13.98 -0.21
N ILE A 152 1.21 -14.94 0.46
CA ILE A 152 2.51 -14.79 1.10
C ILE A 152 3.48 -15.91 0.71
N ALA A 153 4.76 -15.56 0.59
CA ALA A 153 5.87 -16.49 0.50
C ALA A 153 7.04 -15.98 1.33
N ALA A 154 7.81 -16.90 1.94
CA ALA A 154 9.05 -16.58 2.65
C ALA A 154 10.23 -17.24 1.91
N ASP A 155 11.32 -16.50 1.76
CA ASP A 155 12.56 -17.03 1.21
C ASP A 155 13.47 -17.64 2.30
N ASN A 156 14.59 -18.22 1.88
CA ASN A 156 15.54 -18.85 2.80
C ASN A 156 16.32 -17.86 3.69
N ASN A 157 16.21 -16.55 3.43
CA ASN A 157 16.85 -15.49 4.19
C ASN A 157 15.85 -14.80 5.14
N SER A 158 14.68 -15.40 5.37
CA SER A 158 13.60 -14.81 6.18
C SER A 158 13.02 -13.53 5.58
N VAL A 159 13.18 -13.32 4.27
CA VAL A 159 12.50 -12.24 3.55
C VAL A 159 11.11 -12.73 3.16
N VAL A 160 10.11 -11.98 3.61
CA VAL A 160 8.70 -12.23 3.37
C VAL A 160 8.23 -11.38 2.19
N HIS A 161 7.56 -12.01 1.24
CA HIS A 161 6.96 -11.42 0.06
C HIS A 161 5.45 -11.55 0.17
N VAL A 162 4.73 -10.45 0.03
CA VAL A 162 3.27 -10.42 0.11
C VAL A 162 2.71 -9.75 -1.15
N VAL A 163 1.66 -10.31 -1.71
CA VAL A 163 0.85 -9.70 -2.77
C VAL A 163 -0.61 -9.70 -2.37
N TRP A 164 -1.37 -8.72 -2.84
CA TRP A 164 -2.82 -8.61 -2.57
C TRP A 164 -3.51 -7.87 -3.73
N ASP A 165 -4.83 -7.99 -3.83
CA ASP A 165 -5.63 -7.12 -4.69
C ASP A 165 -6.07 -5.87 -3.94
N ASP A 166 -6.04 -4.72 -4.61
CA ASP A 166 -6.26 -3.40 -4.01
C ASP A 166 -7.11 -2.54 -4.96
N LYS A 167 -7.99 -1.70 -4.42
CA LYS A 167 -8.90 -0.86 -5.20
C LYS A 167 -8.57 0.64 -5.15
N THR A 168 -7.48 1.02 -4.49
CA THR A 168 -7.08 2.43 -4.37
C THR A 168 -6.73 3.03 -5.73
N ASP A 169 -7.33 4.19 -5.99
CA ASP A 169 -7.08 4.97 -7.20
C ASP A 169 -5.62 5.42 -7.27
N GLY A 170 -4.87 4.87 -8.23
CA GLY A 170 -3.49 5.28 -8.53
C GLY A 170 -3.30 5.79 -9.96
N GLU A 171 -2.04 5.84 -10.42
CA GLU A 171 -1.71 6.22 -11.80
C GLU A 171 -2.28 5.24 -12.85
N TRP A 172 -2.59 4.04 -12.39
CA TRP A 172 -3.11 2.91 -13.17
C TRP A 172 -4.59 3.03 -13.49
N GLY A 173 -5.42 3.62 -12.63
CA GLY A 173 -6.86 3.68 -12.88
C GLY A 173 -7.73 3.73 -11.63
N ASN A 174 -8.95 3.26 -11.82
CA ASN A 174 -10.00 3.09 -10.80
C ASN A 174 -10.59 1.70 -11.10
N ASP A 175 -9.76 0.70 -10.84
CA ASP A 175 -10.03 -0.71 -10.99
C ASP A 175 -9.28 -1.45 -9.87
N TRP A 176 -9.19 -2.78 -9.95
CA TRP A 176 -8.47 -3.56 -8.94
C TRP A 176 -7.07 -3.88 -9.46
N GLU A 177 -6.06 -3.62 -8.65
CA GLU A 177 -4.66 -3.86 -8.97
C GLU A 177 -4.04 -4.89 -8.05
N ILE A 178 -2.96 -5.53 -8.51
CA ILE A 178 -2.17 -6.41 -7.66
C ILE A 178 -1.01 -5.60 -7.11
N LEU A 179 -1.01 -5.39 -5.80
CA LEU A 179 0.07 -4.76 -5.07
C LEU A 179 1.03 -5.80 -4.50
N TYR A 180 2.22 -5.34 -4.13
CA TYR A 180 3.31 -6.17 -3.64
C TYR A 180 4.07 -5.42 -2.55
N SER A 181 4.35 -6.12 -1.44
CA SER A 181 5.21 -5.66 -0.36
C SER A 181 6.20 -6.73 0.03
N VAL A 182 7.30 -6.30 0.64
CA VAL A 182 8.40 -7.17 1.05
C VAL A 182 9.00 -6.70 2.36
N SER A 183 9.24 -7.63 3.27
CA SER A 183 9.79 -7.35 4.59
C SER A 183 11.29 -7.07 4.55
N GLY A 184 11.79 -6.31 5.53
CA GLY A 184 13.23 -6.24 5.82
C GLY A 184 14.06 -5.44 4.79
N ILE A 185 13.41 -4.79 3.83
CA ILE A 185 14.02 -3.76 3.00
C ILE A 185 13.38 -2.41 3.31
N PRO A 186 14.10 -1.30 3.12
CA PRO A 186 13.52 0.00 3.37
C PRO A 186 12.43 0.29 2.32
N THR A 187 11.40 1.01 2.73
CA THR A 187 10.29 1.47 1.89
C THR A 187 10.24 2.99 1.79
N SER A 188 9.46 3.49 0.82
CA SER A 188 9.27 4.91 0.53
C SER A 188 7.77 5.20 0.46
N ASN A 189 7.35 6.38 0.91
CA ASN A 189 5.96 6.81 0.92
C ASN A 189 5.38 7.23 -0.45
N HIS A 190 6.09 7.00 -1.56
CA HIS A 190 5.67 7.32 -2.93
C HIS A 190 4.93 8.69 -3.08
N PRO A 191 5.61 9.83 -2.87
CA PRO A 191 4.96 11.15 -2.94
C PRO A 191 4.32 11.40 -4.30
N LEU A 192 3.18 12.12 -4.32
CA LEU A 192 2.51 12.51 -5.57
C LEU A 192 3.39 13.40 -6.47
N ASP A 193 3.14 13.30 -7.77
CA ASP A 193 3.65 14.21 -8.80
C ASP A 193 3.35 15.68 -8.49
N ILE A 194 4.30 16.55 -8.83
CA ILE A 194 4.27 17.97 -8.46
C ILE A 194 4.14 18.85 -9.71
N ILE A 195 3.15 19.76 -9.71
CA ILE A 195 3.09 20.89 -10.65
C ILE A 195 3.46 22.16 -9.88
N THR A 196 4.55 22.80 -10.30
CA THR A 196 5.18 23.89 -9.55
C THR A 196 5.60 25.06 -10.45
N THR A 197 6.04 26.16 -9.84
CA THR A 197 6.54 27.33 -10.57
C THR A 197 8.03 27.54 -10.33
N ALA A 198 8.68 28.31 -11.21
CA ALA A 198 10.07 28.69 -11.03
C ALA A 198 10.34 29.53 -9.76
N PHE A 199 9.29 30.08 -9.12
CA PHE A 199 9.40 31.00 -7.98
C PHE A 199 8.97 30.39 -6.64
N SER A 200 8.42 29.18 -6.64
CA SER A 200 7.96 28.52 -5.41
C SER A 200 9.09 27.76 -4.70
N SER A 201 8.81 27.25 -3.51
CA SER A 201 9.83 26.75 -2.58
C SER A 201 9.53 25.37 -1.99
N GLU A 202 8.53 24.67 -2.52
CA GLU A 202 8.19 23.31 -2.12
C GLU A 202 9.30 22.31 -2.45
N THR A 203 9.28 21.19 -1.75
CA THR A 203 10.24 20.09 -1.86
C THR A 203 9.49 18.80 -2.19
N ILE A 204 10.20 17.83 -2.77
CA ILE A 204 9.71 16.46 -2.84
C ILE A 204 9.86 15.86 -1.45
N ASN A 205 8.75 15.42 -0.87
CA ASN A 205 8.66 15.03 0.53
C ASN A 205 8.69 13.50 0.67
N TRP A 206 9.82 12.91 0.32
CA TRP A 206 10.08 11.49 0.60
C TRP A 206 10.22 11.25 2.10
N ILE A 207 9.55 10.21 2.58
CA ILE A 207 9.69 9.63 3.90
C ILE A 207 10.13 8.18 3.65
N LEU A 208 11.33 7.86 4.11
CA LEU A 208 11.85 6.50 4.07
C LEU A 208 11.63 5.82 5.41
N CYS A 209 11.35 4.53 5.35
CA CYS A 209 11.19 3.72 6.54
C CYS A 209 11.86 2.38 6.42
N ASP A 210 12.33 1.88 7.54
CA ASP A 210 12.83 0.53 7.64
C ASP A 210 12.66 0.00 9.06
N SER A 211 12.47 -1.32 9.16
CA SER A 211 12.36 -2.03 10.43
C SER A 211 13.73 -2.41 11.02
N SER A 212 14.77 -2.49 10.19
CA SER A 212 16.14 -2.90 10.54
C SER A 212 17.06 -1.72 10.87
N GLY A 213 16.74 -0.51 10.42
CA GLY A 213 17.39 0.74 10.81
C GLY A 213 17.69 1.70 9.65
N GLU A 214 18.33 2.80 9.98
CA GLU A 214 18.71 3.87 9.05
C GLU A 214 19.76 3.44 8.03
N GLY A 215 19.80 4.08 6.86
CA GLY A 215 20.85 3.85 5.86
C GLY A 215 21.14 5.09 5.05
N GLN A 216 21.35 4.94 3.74
CA GLN A 216 21.68 6.05 2.84
C GLN A 216 20.71 6.13 1.67
N TYR A 217 20.49 7.35 1.16
CA TYR A 217 19.72 7.60 -0.05
C TYR A 217 20.48 8.49 -1.02
N ARG A 218 20.15 8.38 -2.30
CA ARG A 218 20.55 9.30 -3.36
C ARG A 218 19.37 9.56 -4.28
N VAL A 219 19.41 10.69 -5.00
CA VAL A 219 18.36 11.07 -5.96
C VAL A 219 19.00 11.37 -7.30
N TRP A 220 18.52 10.68 -8.33
CA TRP A 220 18.83 10.98 -9.73
C TRP A 220 17.78 11.90 -10.32
N VAL A 221 18.20 12.77 -11.22
CA VAL A 221 17.27 13.61 -12.00
C VAL A 221 17.49 13.35 -13.48
N THR A 222 16.38 13.16 -14.20
CA THR A 222 16.32 13.25 -15.65
C THR A 222 15.69 14.58 -16.02
N ASP A 223 16.42 15.44 -16.73
CA ASP A 223 15.89 16.72 -17.20
C ASP A 223 15.03 16.59 -18.47
N SER A 224 14.44 17.71 -18.89
CA SER A 224 13.59 17.78 -20.10
C SER A 224 14.33 17.51 -21.41
N ASN A 225 15.66 17.43 -21.39
CA ASN A 225 16.51 17.07 -22.53
C ASN A 225 17.02 15.61 -22.42
N ASN A 226 16.47 14.81 -21.50
CA ASN A 226 16.91 13.45 -21.18
C ASN A 226 18.35 13.37 -20.67
N ASN A 227 18.90 14.44 -20.06
CA ASN A 227 20.18 14.34 -19.36
C ASN A 227 19.95 13.80 -17.96
N ASN A 228 20.72 12.78 -17.58
CA ASN A 228 20.68 12.16 -16.27
C ASN A 228 21.85 12.64 -15.42
N TYR A 229 21.59 13.07 -14.20
CA TYR A 229 22.62 13.49 -13.25
C TYR A 229 22.21 13.24 -11.80
N VAL A 230 23.20 13.15 -10.91
CA VAL A 230 22.98 12.99 -9.46
C VAL A 230 22.58 14.36 -8.88
N TRP A 231 21.42 14.42 -8.24
CA TRP A 231 20.90 15.62 -7.60
C TRP A 231 21.19 15.66 -6.12
N VAL A 232 20.95 14.54 -5.44
CA VAL A 232 21.40 14.28 -4.07
C VAL A 232 22.29 13.05 -4.13
N ASN A 233 23.53 13.16 -3.65
CA ASN A 233 24.43 12.01 -3.56
C ASN A 233 24.19 11.27 -2.23
N TRP A 234 24.78 10.08 -2.07
CA TRP A 234 24.62 9.23 -0.88
C TRP A 234 24.67 10.02 0.44
N THR A 235 23.48 10.21 1.02
CA THR A 235 23.23 11.00 2.23
C THR A 235 22.50 10.11 3.23
N PRO A 236 22.86 10.14 4.52
CA PRO A 236 22.12 9.40 5.53
C PRO A 236 20.66 9.85 5.62
N TRP A 237 19.75 8.93 5.90
CA TRP A 237 18.36 9.24 6.24
C TRP A 237 18.02 8.73 7.64
N THR A 238 17.07 9.38 8.29
CA THR A 238 16.53 8.99 9.59
C THR A 238 15.16 8.37 9.41
N ASN A 239 14.89 7.29 10.15
CA ASN A 239 13.64 6.53 10.01
C ASN A 239 12.41 7.41 10.19
N ASN A 240 11.43 7.28 9.30
CA ASN A 240 10.18 8.04 9.29
C ASN A 240 10.36 9.57 9.31
N THR A 241 11.47 10.08 8.77
CA THR A 241 11.73 11.52 8.69
C THR A 241 11.66 12.01 7.25
N ASN A 242 10.95 13.12 7.02
CA ASN A 242 10.84 13.74 5.70
C ASN A 242 12.19 14.32 5.24
N LEU A 243 12.70 13.81 4.11
CA LEU A 243 13.98 14.17 3.51
C LEU A 243 14.01 15.56 2.86
N LYS A 244 12.86 16.10 2.46
CA LYS A 244 12.69 17.43 1.85
C LYS A 244 13.67 17.69 0.69
N VAL A 245 13.60 16.88 -0.36
CA VAL A 245 14.49 16.99 -1.52
C VAL A 245 14.15 18.25 -2.33
N PRO A 246 15.11 19.16 -2.61
CA PRO A 246 14.84 20.38 -3.36
C PRO A 246 14.49 20.07 -4.82
N ILE A 247 13.71 20.94 -5.46
CA ILE A 247 13.37 20.83 -6.88
C ILE A 247 14.27 21.78 -7.69
N ASN A 248 14.88 21.27 -8.76
CA ASN A 248 15.55 22.07 -9.77
C ASN A 248 14.54 22.95 -10.52
N ARG A 249 14.71 24.26 -10.43
CA ARG A 249 13.87 25.28 -11.06
C ARG A 249 14.64 26.14 -12.06
N SER A 250 15.85 25.72 -12.46
CA SER A 250 16.70 26.49 -13.37
C SER A 250 16.13 26.62 -14.78
N ALA A 251 15.22 25.72 -15.16
CA ALA A 251 14.55 25.72 -16.44
C ALA A 251 13.09 25.23 -16.27
N GLU A 252 12.23 25.67 -17.17
CA GLU A 252 10.89 25.09 -17.32
C GLU A 252 10.97 23.71 -17.97
N GLY A 253 10.02 22.85 -17.64
CA GLY A 253 9.95 21.51 -18.21
C GLY A 253 9.43 20.48 -17.23
N ILE A 254 9.40 19.23 -17.71
CA ILE A 254 9.09 18.06 -16.90
C ILE A 254 10.42 17.40 -16.54
N PHE A 255 10.60 17.14 -15.26
CA PHE A 255 11.75 16.46 -14.68
C PHE A 255 11.25 15.19 -14.02
N SER A 256 12.03 14.10 -14.05
CA SER A 256 11.79 12.95 -13.17
C SER A 256 12.87 12.91 -12.10
N TYR A 257 12.47 12.71 -10.85
CA TYR A 257 13.35 12.52 -9.71
C TYR A 257 13.18 11.09 -9.25
N THR A 258 14.24 10.29 -9.33
CA THR A 258 14.24 8.89 -8.90
C THR A 258 15.12 8.74 -7.67
N ILE A 259 14.52 8.33 -6.54
CA ILE A 259 15.24 8.03 -5.31
C ILE A 259 15.69 6.58 -5.29
N GLU A 260 16.94 6.36 -4.89
CA GLU A 260 17.51 5.06 -4.55
C GLU A 260 17.97 5.10 -3.10
N TYR A 261 17.73 4.04 -2.35
CA TYR A 261 18.00 4.04 -0.92
C TYR A 261 18.24 2.63 -0.38
N ASN A 262 18.99 2.54 0.71
CA ASN A 262 19.30 1.31 1.42
C ASN A 262 19.21 1.49 2.94
N ASP A 263 19.20 0.36 3.66
CA ASP A 263 19.25 0.29 5.12
C ASP A 263 20.69 0.17 5.66
N SER A 264 20.81 -0.01 6.98
CA SER A 264 22.10 -0.21 7.67
C SER A 264 22.82 -1.51 7.30
N TYR A 265 22.10 -2.49 6.72
CA TYR A 265 22.62 -3.77 6.24
C TYR A 265 22.92 -3.77 4.74
N HIS A 266 22.80 -2.61 4.08
CA HIS A 266 22.96 -2.44 2.63
C HIS A 266 21.93 -3.17 1.77
N GLN A 267 20.76 -3.47 2.33
CA GLN A 267 19.59 -3.92 1.58
C GLN A 267 18.94 -2.72 0.90
N PHE A 268 18.74 -2.83 -0.42
CA PHE A 268 18.18 -1.73 -1.20
C PHE A 268 16.66 -1.81 -1.24
N GLY A 269 16.02 -0.67 -1.01
CA GLY A 269 14.59 -0.50 -1.24
C GLY A 269 14.27 -0.46 -2.73
N ILE A 270 12.99 -0.58 -3.05
CA ILE A 270 12.49 -0.39 -4.41
C ILE A 270 12.60 1.10 -4.74
N SER A 271 13.28 1.43 -5.84
CA SER A 271 13.45 2.84 -6.25
C SER A 271 12.11 3.47 -6.58
N ASP A 272 11.95 4.72 -6.20
CA ASP A 272 10.71 5.46 -6.37
C ASP A 272 10.92 6.71 -7.26
N THR A 273 9.93 7.08 -8.07
CA THR A 273 10.04 8.21 -9.01
C THR A 273 8.89 9.18 -8.89
N VAL A 274 9.22 10.47 -8.77
CA VAL A 274 8.27 11.59 -8.78
C VAL A 274 8.53 12.47 -10.01
N PHE A 275 7.49 12.77 -10.78
CA PHE A 275 7.56 13.74 -11.87
C PHE A 275 7.24 15.15 -11.36
N VAL A 276 8.04 16.12 -11.82
CA VAL A 276 7.87 17.52 -11.47
C VAL A 276 7.78 18.36 -12.72
N SER A 277 6.66 19.07 -12.88
CA SER A 277 6.42 20.01 -13.97
C SER A 277 6.64 21.45 -13.48
N VAL A 278 7.71 22.10 -13.94
CA VAL A 278 8.04 23.50 -13.62
C VAL A 278 7.54 24.41 -14.76
N THR A 279 6.70 25.40 -14.43
CA THR A 279 6.11 26.37 -15.39
C THR A 279 6.29 27.82 -14.94
N SER A 280 6.45 28.76 -15.89
CA SER A 280 6.46 30.21 -15.61
C SER A 280 5.05 30.82 -15.48
N ASN A 281 4.02 30.10 -15.92
CA ASN A 281 2.67 30.65 -15.97
C ASN A 281 1.98 30.50 -14.61
N ILE A 282 1.91 31.60 -13.86
CA ILE A 282 0.65 31.91 -13.20
C ILE A 282 -0.21 32.56 -14.29
N ARG A 283 -1.32 31.94 -14.69
CA ARG A 283 -2.43 32.74 -15.21
C ARG A 283 -3.45 32.92 -14.09
N PRO A 284 -3.30 33.91 -13.20
CA PRO A 284 -4.48 34.50 -12.58
C PRO A 284 -5.23 35.27 -13.68
N PRO A 285 -6.57 35.34 -13.65
CA PRO A 285 -7.34 36.07 -14.65
C PRO A 285 -6.88 37.54 -14.70
N PHE A 286 -6.38 37.95 -15.87
CA PHE A 286 -6.06 39.34 -16.17
C PHE A 286 -7.35 40.15 -16.21
N PHE A 287 -7.60 40.95 -15.18
CA PHE A 287 -8.60 42.01 -15.24
C PHE A 287 -7.89 43.29 -15.69
N PRO A 288 -8.23 43.85 -16.88
CA PRO A 288 -7.68 45.15 -17.27
C PRO A 288 -8.10 46.21 -16.24
N PRO A 289 -7.24 47.21 -15.94
CA PRO A 289 -7.56 48.23 -14.94
C PRO A 289 -8.77 49.05 -15.39
N ILE A 290 -9.84 49.00 -14.58
CA ILE A 290 -11.00 49.86 -14.74
C ILE A 290 -10.56 51.28 -14.38
N GLY A 291 -10.45 52.15 -15.37
CA GLY A 291 -10.14 53.57 -15.17
C GLY A 291 -11.20 54.29 -14.32
N PRO A 292 -10.87 55.43 -13.70
CA PRO A 292 -11.74 56.07 -12.74
C PRO A 292 -12.84 56.82 -13.49
N ASN A 293 -14.10 56.48 -13.25
CA ASN A 293 -15.19 57.41 -13.50
C ASN A 293 -16.16 57.41 -12.31
N PRO A 294 -16.33 58.54 -11.62
CA PRO A 294 -17.14 58.63 -10.42
C PRO A 294 -18.58 58.97 -10.82
N SER A 295 -19.56 58.17 -10.40
CA SER A 295 -20.93 58.60 -10.10
C SER A 295 -21.70 57.45 -9.46
N ALA A 296 -22.40 57.81 -8.38
CA ALA A 296 -22.90 56.94 -7.33
C ALA A 296 -24.27 56.28 -7.62
N MET A 297 -24.57 55.14 -6.97
CA MET A 297 -25.56 55.00 -5.88
C MET A 297 -26.07 53.55 -5.69
N LEU A 298 -25.99 53.09 -4.43
CA LEU A 298 -26.85 52.16 -3.67
C LEU A 298 -27.03 50.67 -4.09
N VAL A 299 -26.30 49.84 -3.32
CA VAL A 299 -26.51 48.49 -2.73
C VAL A 299 -27.77 47.66 -3.05
N SER A 300 -27.55 46.37 -3.37
CA SER A 300 -28.49 45.24 -3.23
C SER A 300 -27.70 43.90 -3.18
N PRO A 301 -28.12 42.85 -2.43
CA PRO A 301 -27.26 41.72 -2.07
C PRO A 301 -27.18 40.69 -3.20
N PHE A 302 -26.16 40.76 -4.04
CA PHE A 302 -25.91 39.79 -5.11
C PHE A 302 -24.51 39.15 -5.09
N ASN A 303 -23.78 39.27 -3.98
CA ASN A 303 -22.41 38.73 -3.85
C ASN A 303 -22.30 37.22 -3.55
N LEU A 304 -23.38 36.44 -3.65
CA LEU A 304 -23.32 34.98 -3.47
C LEU A 304 -23.22 34.18 -4.78
N ILE A 305 -23.46 34.81 -5.94
CA ILE A 305 -23.45 34.10 -7.25
C ILE A 305 -22.05 34.05 -7.88
N ILE A 306 -21.14 34.94 -7.49
CA ILE A 306 -19.78 34.98 -8.06
C ILE A 306 -18.90 33.83 -7.51
N PHE A 307 -19.13 33.37 -6.27
CA PHE A 307 -18.36 32.26 -5.69
C PHE A 307 -18.76 30.89 -6.29
N VAL A 308 -20.06 30.68 -6.54
CA VAL A 308 -20.56 29.45 -7.17
C VAL A 308 -20.13 29.35 -8.64
N GLY A 309 -20.06 30.49 -9.35
CA GLY A 309 -19.57 30.53 -10.74
C GLY A 309 -18.07 30.22 -10.89
N ILE A 310 -17.24 30.66 -9.94
CA ILE A 310 -15.79 30.38 -9.93
C ILE A 310 -15.51 28.90 -9.63
N VAL A 311 -16.24 28.30 -8.67
CA VAL A 311 -16.13 26.87 -8.38
C VAL A 311 -16.59 26.03 -9.57
N ALA A 312 -17.73 26.37 -10.18
CA ALA A 312 -18.24 25.66 -11.36
C ALA A 312 -17.29 25.77 -12.57
N ALA A 313 -16.67 26.94 -12.80
CA ALA A 313 -15.68 27.12 -13.86
C ALA A 313 -14.39 26.30 -13.60
N PHE A 314 -13.95 26.19 -12.34
CA PHE A 314 -12.84 25.33 -11.95
C PHE A 314 -13.16 23.84 -12.18
N THR A 315 -14.36 23.40 -11.78
CA THR A 315 -14.80 22.01 -11.99
C THR A 315 -14.89 21.67 -13.49
N ILE A 316 -15.43 22.59 -14.32
CA ILE A 316 -15.52 22.39 -15.77
C ILE A 316 -14.13 22.36 -16.41
N MET A 317 -13.19 23.19 -15.96
CA MET A 317 -11.82 23.21 -16.47
C MET A 317 -11.06 21.92 -16.13
N VAL A 318 -11.18 21.42 -14.89
CA VAL A 318 -10.58 20.15 -14.47
C VAL A 318 -11.15 18.98 -15.26
N ILE A 319 -12.48 18.92 -15.44
CA ILE A 319 -13.13 17.89 -16.27
C ILE A 319 -12.64 17.94 -17.73
N THR A 320 -12.40 19.14 -18.27
CA THR A 320 -11.93 19.32 -19.65
C THR A 320 -10.47 18.88 -19.82
N LEU A 321 -9.61 19.15 -18.82
CA LEU A 321 -8.22 18.71 -18.80
C LEU A 321 -8.09 17.19 -18.67
N VAL A 322 -8.88 16.57 -17.77
CA VAL A 322 -8.94 15.10 -17.63
C VAL A 322 -9.42 14.43 -18.92
N LYS A 323 -10.42 15.02 -19.60
CA LYS A 323 -10.86 14.53 -20.93
C LYS A 323 -9.78 14.67 -21.99
N GLN A 324 -9.01 15.76 -21.99
CA GLN A 324 -7.89 15.93 -22.93
C GLN A 324 -6.77 14.92 -22.66
N GLN A 325 -6.41 14.65 -21.39
CA GLN A 325 -5.41 13.63 -21.05
C GLN A 325 -5.84 12.22 -21.46
N LYS A 326 -7.10 11.83 -21.21
CA LYS A 326 -7.65 10.54 -21.68
C LYS A 326 -7.64 10.43 -23.21
N THR A 327 -7.93 11.53 -23.92
CA THR A 327 -7.91 11.57 -25.40
C THR A 327 -6.47 11.45 -25.95
N ILE A 328 -5.50 12.11 -25.32
CA ILE A 328 -4.08 12.03 -25.70
C ILE A 328 -3.52 10.62 -25.44
N LYS A 329 -3.90 9.95 -24.33
CA LYS A 329 -3.51 8.57 -24.03
C LYS A 329 -4.07 7.58 -25.07
N GLY A 330 -5.36 7.72 -25.45
CA GLY A 330 -5.97 6.90 -26.50
C GLY A 330 -5.39 7.12 -27.91
N LEU A 331 -4.87 8.31 -28.20
CA LEU A 331 -4.12 8.58 -29.45
C LEU A 331 -2.73 7.92 -29.44
N ARG A 332 -2.05 7.85 -28.30
CA ARG A 332 -0.74 7.18 -28.16
C ARG A 332 -0.82 5.67 -28.38
N GLU A 333 -1.87 5.01 -27.88
CA GLU A 333 -2.09 3.57 -28.11
C GLU A 333 -2.41 3.20 -29.56
N LYS A 334 -3.05 4.11 -30.31
CA LYS A 334 -3.31 3.91 -31.75
C LYS A 334 -2.06 4.05 -32.61
N ILE A 335 -1.12 4.90 -32.22
CA ILE A 335 0.13 5.14 -32.98
C ILE A 335 1.14 4.01 -32.73
N GLY A 336 1.16 3.43 -31.52
CA GLY A 336 2.03 2.29 -31.16
C GLY A 336 1.65 0.93 -31.78
N LYS A 337 0.49 0.81 -32.43
CA LYS A 337 -0.03 -0.45 -33.03
C LYS A 337 0.06 -0.50 -34.56
N THR A 338 0.83 0.39 -35.19
CA THR A 338 1.02 0.33 -36.65
C THR A 338 1.91 -0.86 -37.01
N PRO A 339 1.46 -1.86 -37.81
CA PRO A 339 2.28 -3.02 -38.15
C PRO A 339 3.46 -2.58 -39.03
N VAL A 340 4.68 -2.91 -38.61
CA VAL A 340 5.86 -2.84 -39.50
C VAL A 340 5.61 -3.83 -40.65
N SER A 341 5.43 -3.32 -41.87
CA SER A 341 5.29 -4.15 -43.07
C SER A 341 6.59 -4.91 -43.29
N LYS A 342 6.52 -6.24 -43.29
CA LYS A 342 7.63 -7.09 -43.75
C LYS A 342 7.81 -6.89 -45.26
N THR A 343 8.95 -6.34 -45.65
CA THR A 343 9.57 -6.54 -46.97
C THR A 343 10.94 -7.14 -46.75
#